data_AF-A0A644Z802-F1
#
_entry.id   AF-A0A644Z802-F1
#
_cell.length_a   1.000
_cell.length_b   1.000
_cell.length_c   1.000
_cell.angle_alpha   90.00
_cell.angle_beta   90.00
_cell.angle_gamma   90.00
#
_symmetry.space_group_name_H-M   'P 1'
#
loop_
_entity.id
_entity.type
_entity.pdbx_description
1 polymer ?
#
loop_
_entity_poly.entity_id
_entity_poly.type
_entity_poly.pdbx_seq_one_letter_code
_entity_poly.pdbx_strand_id
1 'polypeptide(L)'
;MDVGATDSDLSSQYEIIFPQRLDDVKISSSDVMYYSKNTNGEIDNLILQNVTGDALEYGIVTSAEVTEADNSTSSVYKCNINGSILTLIKDNGSYTSICSGDPAAFEVSGGTVVSIKKLSQVSSKITDINGVQIETYSGTYLLSSNVVVYEKSYSGNGYKVLPLSEIINSDNYTLTAYYDKAEVNGGRIRIIIATKK
;
A
#
# COMPACT_ATOMS: atom_id res chain seq x y z
N MET A 1 1.00 -16.38 -19.43
CA MET A 1 1.41 -16.58 -18.04
C MET A 1 0.49 -15.74 -17.20
N ASP A 2 -0.22 -16.38 -16.28
CA ASP A 2 -1.10 -15.73 -15.31
C ASP A 2 -0.45 -15.93 -13.93
N VAL A 3 -0.32 -14.85 -13.16
CA VAL A 3 0.36 -14.84 -11.87
C VAL A 3 -0.57 -14.28 -10.81
N GLY A 4 -0.99 -15.12 -9.85
CA GLY A 4 -1.84 -14.72 -8.72
C GLY A 4 -1.04 -14.60 -7.41
N ALA A 5 -1.39 -13.68 -6.52
CA ALA A 5 -0.81 -13.60 -5.18
C ALA A 5 -1.87 -13.83 -4.08
N THR A 6 -1.65 -14.72 -3.10
CA THR A 6 -2.57 -15.01 -1.97
C THR A 6 -1.92 -14.81 -0.60
N ASP A 7 -2.69 -14.52 0.45
CA ASP A 7 -2.24 -14.59 1.86
C ASP A 7 -2.86 -15.83 2.53
N SER A 8 -2.13 -16.47 3.44
CA SER A 8 -2.55 -17.74 4.07
C SER A 8 -3.44 -17.55 5.29
N ASP A 9 -3.60 -16.32 5.80
CA ASP A 9 -4.36 -16.11 7.04
C ASP A 9 -5.73 -15.41 6.90
N LEU A 10 -6.08 -14.66 5.84
CA LEU A 10 -7.42 -14.09 5.69
C LEU A 10 -7.78 -13.74 4.21
N SER A 11 -9.06 -13.93 3.87
CA SER A 11 -9.81 -13.52 2.66
C SER A 11 -9.31 -13.99 1.28
N SER A 12 -10.25 -14.39 0.42
CA SER A 12 -10.06 -14.94 -0.93
C SER A 12 -9.58 -13.90 -1.98
N GLN A 13 -8.73 -12.96 -1.58
CA GLN A 13 -8.21 -11.92 -2.46
C GLN A 13 -6.97 -12.44 -3.18
N TYR A 14 -7.06 -12.43 -4.51
CA TYR A 14 -5.94 -12.63 -5.40
C TYR A 14 -5.95 -11.54 -6.46
N GLU A 15 -4.78 -11.09 -6.86
CA GLU A 15 -4.61 -10.16 -7.96
C GLU A 15 -3.80 -10.84 -9.07
N ILE A 16 -4.28 -10.73 -10.31
CA ILE A 16 -3.53 -11.17 -11.49
C ILE A 16 -2.57 -10.06 -11.87
N ILE A 17 -1.28 -10.36 -11.85
CA ILE A 17 -0.24 -9.41 -12.21
C ILE A 17 0.41 -9.75 -13.55
N PHE A 18 0.88 -8.72 -14.24
CA PHE A 18 1.77 -8.89 -15.38
C PHE A 18 3.13 -9.41 -14.90
N PRO A 19 3.76 -10.38 -15.60
CA PRO A 19 5.05 -10.94 -15.20
C PRO A 19 6.16 -9.91 -14.97
N GLN A 20 6.13 -8.78 -15.68
CA GLN A 20 7.09 -7.67 -15.50
C GLN A 20 7.06 -7.09 -14.07
N ARG A 21 5.98 -7.31 -13.31
CA ARG A 21 5.94 -6.95 -11.88
C ARG A 21 6.93 -7.74 -11.04
N LEU A 22 7.43 -8.86 -11.55
CA LEU A 22 8.40 -9.72 -10.90
C LEU A 22 9.84 -9.49 -11.41
N ASP A 23 10.05 -8.56 -12.34
CA ASP A 23 11.39 -8.22 -12.81
C ASP A 23 12.26 -7.76 -11.62
N ASP A 24 13.43 -8.40 -11.47
CA ASP A 24 14.40 -8.20 -10.38
C ASP A 24 13.86 -8.43 -8.95
N VAL A 25 12.67 -9.01 -8.80
CA VAL A 25 12.11 -9.40 -7.51
C VAL A 25 12.75 -10.69 -7.04
N LYS A 26 13.25 -10.71 -5.80
CA LYS A 26 13.73 -11.93 -5.16
C LYS A 26 12.54 -12.78 -4.73
N ILE A 27 12.37 -13.91 -5.40
CA ILE A 27 11.36 -14.92 -5.07
C ILE A 27 12.07 -16.14 -4.49
N SER A 28 11.64 -16.55 -3.30
CA SER A 28 12.09 -17.75 -2.61
C SER A 28 11.06 -18.87 -2.75
N SER A 29 11.44 -20.11 -2.41
CA SER A 29 10.52 -21.25 -2.46
C SER A 29 9.32 -21.11 -1.51
N SER A 30 9.48 -20.41 -0.38
CA SER A 30 8.37 -20.14 0.55
C SER A 30 7.36 -19.14 -0.01
N ASP A 31 7.75 -18.34 -1.00
CA ASP A 31 6.85 -17.40 -1.65
C ASP A 31 5.96 -18.07 -2.70
N VAL A 32 6.21 -19.35 -3.06
CA VAL A 32 5.48 -20.06 -4.11
C VAL A 32 4.43 -20.96 -3.48
N MET A 33 3.16 -20.62 -3.67
CA MET A 33 2.02 -21.42 -3.24
C MET A 33 1.71 -22.54 -4.24
N TYR A 34 1.85 -22.26 -5.54
CA TYR A 34 1.61 -23.21 -6.61
C TYR A 34 2.37 -22.83 -7.88
N TYR A 35 2.76 -23.82 -8.67
CA TYR A 35 3.15 -23.61 -10.06
C TYR A 35 2.83 -24.85 -10.89
N SER A 36 2.64 -24.65 -12.20
CA SER A 36 2.63 -25.73 -13.17
C SER A 36 3.66 -25.48 -14.26
N LYS A 37 3.92 -26.53 -15.04
CA LYS A 37 4.83 -26.47 -16.19
C LYS A 37 4.10 -26.95 -17.44
N ASN A 38 4.39 -26.30 -18.55
CA ASN A 38 3.94 -26.74 -19.86
C ASN A 38 4.72 -27.99 -20.32
N THR A 39 4.40 -28.51 -21.51
CA THR A 39 5.07 -29.69 -22.10
C THR A 39 6.58 -29.49 -22.34
N ASN A 40 7.04 -28.24 -22.48
CA ASN A 40 8.46 -27.90 -22.62
C ASN A 40 9.19 -27.79 -21.27
N GLY A 41 8.49 -27.96 -20.15
CA GLY A 41 9.04 -27.83 -18.80
C GLY A 41 9.15 -26.39 -18.30
N GLU A 42 8.58 -25.42 -19.02
CA GLU A 42 8.57 -24.00 -18.68
C GLU A 42 7.40 -23.71 -17.74
N ILE A 43 7.57 -22.77 -16.79
CA ILE A 43 6.47 -22.35 -15.91
C ILE A 43 5.40 -21.64 -16.74
N ASP A 44 4.16 -22.10 -16.64
CA ASP A 44 3.01 -21.51 -17.35
C ASP A 44 1.95 -20.90 -16.42
N ASN A 45 1.81 -21.44 -15.20
CA ASN A 45 1.03 -20.86 -14.10
C ASN A 45 1.90 -20.72 -12.85
N LEU A 46 1.76 -19.61 -12.13
CA LEU A 46 2.48 -19.33 -10.88
C LEU A 46 1.54 -18.63 -9.89
N ILE A 47 1.42 -19.17 -8.68
CA ILE A 47 0.70 -18.53 -7.58
C ILE A 47 1.71 -18.26 -6.46
N LEU A 48 1.82 -17.00 -6.08
CA LEU A 48 2.75 -16.49 -5.10
C LEU A 48 2.04 -16.13 -3.80
N GLN A 49 2.78 -16.04 -2.70
CA GLN A 49 2.23 -15.59 -1.43
C GLN A 49 2.55 -14.11 -1.21
N ASN A 50 1.59 -13.22 -1.51
CA ASN A 50 1.68 -11.77 -1.27
C ASN A 50 3.04 -11.13 -1.68
N VAL A 51 3.65 -11.59 -2.78
CA VAL A 51 5.00 -11.16 -3.19
C VAL A 51 5.01 -9.71 -3.63
N THR A 52 4.04 -9.26 -4.41
CA THR A 52 4.03 -7.88 -4.91
C THR A 52 3.30 -6.91 -3.99
N GLY A 53 2.39 -7.38 -3.14
CA GLY A 53 1.48 -6.52 -2.38
C GLY A 53 0.28 -6.03 -3.18
N ASP A 54 0.19 -6.35 -4.47
CA ASP A 54 -0.84 -5.78 -5.36
C ASP A 54 -2.28 -6.24 -5.03
N ALA A 55 -2.44 -7.29 -4.22
CA ALA A 55 -3.73 -7.77 -3.72
C ALA A 55 -4.25 -7.01 -2.48
N LEU A 56 -3.48 -6.07 -1.93
CA LEU A 56 -3.88 -5.25 -0.78
C LEU A 56 -4.46 -3.91 -1.24
N GLU A 57 -5.27 -3.31 -0.37
CA GLU A 57 -5.78 -1.96 -0.54
C GLU A 57 -4.85 -0.94 0.14
N TYR A 58 -4.81 0.30 -0.38
CA TYR A 58 -3.89 1.31 0.13
C TYR A 58 -4.58 2.65 0.38
N GLY A 59 -4.28 3.26 1.51
CA GLY A 59 -4.84 4.55 1.89
C GLY A 59 -4.23 5.17 3.14
N ILE A 60 -4.95 6.12 3.74
CA ILE A 60 -4.50 6.86 4.93
C ILE A 60 -5.45 6.60 6.09
N VAL A 61 -4.88 6.32 7.26
CA VAL A 61 -5.64 6.29 8.51
C VAL A 61 -5.97 7.73 8.90
N THR A 62 -7.24 8.10 8.86
CA THR A 62 -7.70 9.48 9.14
C THR A 62 -8.10 9.70 10.60
N SER A 63 -8.48 8.63 11.31
CA SER A 63 -8.63 8.61 12.77
C SER A 63 -8.09 7.30 13.32
N ALA A 64 -7.39 7.38 14.45
CA ALA A 64 -6.96 6.26 15.28
C ALA A 64 -7.31 6.60 16.73
N GLU A 65 -8.36 5.98 17.25
CA GLU A 65 -8.87 6.20 18.60
C GLU A 65 -8.67 4.92 19.40
N VAL A 66 -7.98 5.02 20.54
CA VAL A 66 -7.75 3.91 21.46
C VAL A 66 -8.36 4.29 22.80
N THR A 67 -9.23 3.42 23.30
CA THR A 67 -9.87 3.57 24.61
C THR A 67 -9.39 2.45 25.51
N GLU A 68 -8.70 2.84 26.58
CA GLU A 68 -8.25 1.94 27.63
C GLU A 68 -9.25 2.00 28.80
N ALA A 69 -9.70 0.86 29.27
CA ALA A 69 -10.51 0.69 30.47
C ALA A 69 -9.89 -0.43 31.34
N ASP A 70 -10.34 -0.58 32.59
CA ASP A 70 -9.80 -1.59 33.49
C ASP A 70 -9.85 -2.99 32.85
N ASN A 71 -8.66 -3.57 32.60
CA ASN A 71 -8.43 -4.85 31.92
C ASN A 71 -8.99 -4.99 30.49
N SER A 72 -9.28 -3.89 29.78
CA SER A 72 -9.70 -3.95 28.37
C SER A 72 -9.20 -2.78 27.55
N THR A 73 -8.82 -3.06 26.29
CA THR A 73 -8.40 -2.08 25.31
C THR A 73 -9.31 -2.21 24.10
N SER A 74 -9.98 -1.14 23.70
CA SER A 74 -10.72 -1.09 22.44
C SER A 74 -10.15 -0.02 21.53
N SER A 75 -10.30 -0.19 20.22
CA SER A 75 -9.82 0.80 19.26
C SER A 75 -10.71 0.90 18.03
N VAL A 76 -10.78 2.11 17.48
CA VAL A 76 -11.52 2.44 16.27
C VAL A 76 -10.59 3.17 15.30
N TYR A 77 -10.49 2.66 14.09
CA TYR A 77 -9.71 3.25 13.01
C TYR A 77 -10.63 3.64 11.86
N LYS A 78 -10.50 4.88 11.37
CA LYS A 78 -11.14 5.33 10.12
C LYS A 78 -10.11 5.41 9.02
N CYS A 79 -10.33 4.64 7.95
CA CYS A 79 -9.37 4.46 6.87
C CYS A 79 -9.94 5.08 5.59
N ASN A 80 -9.26 6.09 5.05
CA ASN A 80 -9.55 6.61 3.72
C ASN A 80 -8.79 5.78 2.70
N ILE A 81 -9.51 4.94 1.96
CA ILE A 81 -9.00 4.07 0.90
C ILE A 81 -9.52 4.63 -0.42
N ASN A 82 -8.64 5.32 -1.15
CA ASN A 82 -8.92 5.98 -2.42
C ASN A 82 -10.22 6.82 -2.43
N GLY A 83 -10.45 7.60 -1.36
CA GLY A 83 -11.61 8.48 -1.21
C GLY A 83 -12.80 7.85 -0.47
N SER A 84 -12.80 6.54 -0.26
CA SER A 84 -13.84 5.83 0.51
C SER A 84 -13.41 5.67 1.96
N ILE A 85 -14.30 5.98 2.91
CA ILE A 85 -14.02 5.80 4.34
C ILE A 85 -14.56 4.45 4.81
N LEU A 86 -13.66 3.56 5.22
CA LEU A 86 -13.99 2.31 5.91
C LEU A 86 -13.58 2.40 7.39
N THR A 87 -14.23 1.60 8.24
CA THR A 87 -13.94 1.55 9.68
C THR A 87 -13.46 0.16 10.07
N LEU A 88 -12.42 0.12 10.91
CA LEU A 88 -12.04 -1.07 11.68
C LEU A 88 -12.33 -0.81 13.16
N ILE A 89 -13.00 -1.76 13.80
CA ILE A 89 -13.24 -1.76 15.25
C ILE A 89 -12.55 -3.00 15.83
N LYS A 90 -11.82 -2.82 16.93
CA LYS A 90 -11.26 -3.91 17.72
C LYS A 90 -11.75 -3.76 19.15
N ASP A 91 -12.49 -4.76 19.63
CA ASP A 91 -13.05 -4.75 20.99
C ASP A 91 -12.01 -5.13 22.07
N ASN A 92 -10.93 -5.81 21.68
CA ASN A 92 -9.87 -6.30 22.58
C ASN A 92 -8.49 -6.19 21.91
N GLY A 93 -8.00 -4.97 21.76
CA GLY A 93 -6.66 -4.66 21.30
C GLY A 93 -6.60 -3.40 20.44
N SER A 94 -5.38 -3.01 20.11
CA SER A 94 -5.09 -1.86 19.26
C SER A 94 -3.84 -2.10 18.42
N TYR A 95 -3.75 -1.42 17.28
CA TYR A 95 -2.52 -1.21 16.55
C TYR A 95 -1.80 -0.01 17.14
N THR A 96 -0.95 -0.25 18.15
CA THR A 96 -0.27 0.81 18.92
C THR A 96 0.71 1.66 18.10
N SER A 97 1.15 1.18 16.95
CA SER A 97 2.06 1.89 16.03
C SER A 97 1.34 2.68 14.92
N ILE A 98 0.00 2.61 14.87
CA ILE A 98 -0.83 3.27 13.85
C ILE A 98 -1.48 4.52 14.46
N CYS A 99 -1.19 5.66 13.84
CA CYS A 99 -1.71 6.97 14.22
C CYS A 99 -2.52 7.61 13.10
N SER A 100 -3.37 8.58 13.46
CA SER A 100 -4.02 9.46 12.47
C SER A 100 -2.97 10.15 11.60
N GLY A 101 -3.19 10.12 10.29
CA GLY A 101 -2.31 10.62 9.24
C GLY A 101 -1.35 9.59 8.66
N ASP A 102 -1.28 8.37 9.22
CA ASP A 102 -0.38 7.32 8.73
C ASP A 102 -0.87 6.71 7.40
N PRO A 103 -0.01 6.65 6.38
CA PRO A 103 -0.24 5.82 5.19
C PRO A 103 -0.11 4.34 5.55
N ALA A 104 -1.06 3.53 5.09
CA ALA A 104 -1.13 2.11 5.42
C ALA A 104 -1.63 1.26 4.24
N ALA A 105 -1.23 -0.01 4.25
CA ALA A 105 -1.89 -1.08 3.54
C ALA A 105 -3.03 -1.62 4.41
N PHE A 106 -4.10 -2.05 3.76
CA PHE A 106 -5.31 -2.56 4.37
C PHE A 106 -5.67 -3.88 3.71
N GLU A 107 -6.06 -4.84 4.53
CA GLU A 107 -6.85 -5.96 4.04
C GLU A 107 -8.33 -5.63 4.25
N VAL A 108 -9.14 -5.79 3.20
CA VAL A 108 -10.57 -5.50 3.24
C VAL A 108 -11.35 -6.76 2.94
N SER A 109 -12.25 -7.16 3.84
CA SER A 109 -13.14 -8.30 3.63
C SER A 109 -14.58 -7.89 3.95
N GLY A 110 -15.52 -8.28 3.08
CA GLY A 110 -16.94 -7.96 3.24
C GLY A 110 -17.24 -6.45 3.33
N GLY A 111 -16.41 -5.59 2.74
CA GLY A 111 -16.55 -4.12 2.82
C GLY A 111 -16.05 -3.50 4.13
N THR A 112 -15.34 -4.27 4.96
CA THR A 112 -14.72 -3.78 6.21
C THR A 112 -13.22 -3.99 6.19
N VAL A 113 -12.48 -3.07 6.82
CA VAL A 113 -11.05 -3.27 7.04
C VAL A 113 -10.88 -4.32 8.12
N VAL A 114 -10.04 -5.34 7.87
CA VAL A 114 -9.77 -6.42 8.83
C VAL A 114 -8.35 -6.35 9.41
N SER A 115 -7.40 -5.78 8.66
CA SER A 115 -6.04 -5.57 9.13
C SER A 115 -5.45 -4.26 8.59
N ILE A 116 -4.50 -3.69 9.35
CA ILE A 116 -3.79 -2.45 9.00
C ILE A 116 -2.29 -2.69 9.13
N LYS A 117 -1.52 -2.30 8.10
CA LYS A 117 -0.05 -2.32 8.13
C LYS A 117 0.52 -0.99 7.67
N LYS A 118 1.30 -0.34 8.54
CA LYS A 118 1.94 0.94 8.23
C LYS A 118 2.89 0.83 7.03
N LEU A 119 2.85 1.81 6.14
CA LEU A 119 3.80 1.93 5.04
C LEU A 119 5.11 2.59 5.50
N SER A 120 6.18 2.31 4.76
CA SER A 120 7.48 2.97 4.95
C SER A 120 7.55 4.26 4.14
N GLN A 121 8.03 5.34 4.75
CA GLN A 121 8.25 6.60 4.05
C GLN A 121 9.56 6.57 3.26
N VAL A 122 9.56 7.14 2.06
CA VAL A 122 10.79 7.46 1.33
C VAL A 122 11.56 8.53 2.11
N SER A 123 12.76 8.19 2.56
CA SER A 123 13.56 9.03 3.46
C SER A 123 14.27 10.19 2.74
N SER A 124 14.53 10.05 1.44
CA SER A 124 15.20 11.06 0.63
C SER A 124 14.20 12.00 -0.03
N LYS A 125 14.62 13.26 -0.22
CA LYS A 125 13.77 14.28 -0.86
C LYS A 125 13.49 13.89 -2.31
N ILE A 126 12.21 13.96 -2.68
CA ILE A 126 11.75 13.78 -4.06
C ILE A 126 12.20 15.00 -4.88
N THR A 127 12.91 14.74 -5.98
CA THR A 127 13.43 15.74 -6.91
C THR A 127 12.62 15.83 -8.19
N ASP A 128 12.04 14.71 -8.62
CA ASP A 128 11.18 14.65 -9.80
C ASP A 128 10.13 13.53 -9.66
N ILE A 129 9.06 13.63 -10.44
CA ILE A 129 7.99 12.64 -10.52
C ILE A 129 7.39 12.61 -11.92
N ASN A 130 7.14 11.41 -12.42
CA ASN A 130 6.37 11.18 -13.62
C ASN A 130 5.30 10.10 -13.39
N GLY A 131 4.65 9.62 -14.46
CA GLY A 131 3.57 8.63 -14.37
C GLY A 131 4.01 7.22 -13.96
N VAL A 132 5.32 6.96 -13.85
CA VAL A 132 5.90 5.62 -13.65
C VAL A 132 6.78 5.56 -12.41
N GLN A 133 7.49 6.64 -12.06
CA GLN A 133 8.44 6.66 -10.96
C GLN A 133 8.53 8.01 -10.27
N ILE A 134 9.10 8.00 -9.07
CA ILE A 134 9.68 9.17 -8.43
C ILE A 134 11.20 9.07 -8.47
N GLU A 135 11.85 10.23 -8.59
CA GLU A 135 13.28 10.37 -8.44
C GLU A 135 13.60 11.09 -7.13
N THR A 136 14.65 10.63 -6.47
CA THR A 136 15.17 11.22 -5.24
C THR A 136 16.68 11.38 -5.35
N TYR A 137 17.29 12.14 -4.44
CA TYR A 137 18.76 12.22 -4.38
C TYR A 137 19.45 10.87 -4.10
N SER A 138 18.72 9.87 -3.59
CA SER A 138 19.28 8.55 -3.25
C SER A 138 18.93 7.45 -4.25
N GLY A 139 18.18 7.77 -5.31
CA GLY A 139 17.74 6.79 -6.30
C GLY A 139 16.28 6.94 -6.69
N THR A 140 15.81 5.96 -7.45
CA THR A 140 14.51 5.94 -8.10
C THR A 140 13.61 4.90 -7.45
N TYR A 141 12.31 5.18 -7.39
CA TYR A 141 11.31 4.24 -6.89
C TYR A 141 10.15 4.17 -7.88
N LEU A 142 9.82 2.95 -8.31
CA LEU A 142 8.68 2.72 -9.20
C LEU A 142 7.35 2.92 -8.47
N LEU A 143 6.42 3.59 -9.15
CA LEU A 143 5.04 3.73 -8.74
C LEU A 143 4.27 2.44 -8.98
N SER A 144 3.32 2.15 -8.09
CA SER A 144 2.29 1.18 -8.41
C SER A 144 1.35 1.73 -9.48
N SER A 145 0.79 0.86 -10.33
CA SER A 145 -0.26 1.23 -11.28
C SER A 145 -1.51 1.78 -10.60
N ASN A 146 -1.75 1.39 -9.33
CA ASN A 146 -2.82 1.87 -8.47
C ASN A 146 -2.35 2.87 -7.40
N VAL A 147 -1.24 3.59 -7.62
CA VAL A 147 -0.76 4.61 -6.66
C VAL A 147 -1.84 5.65 -6.37
N VAL A 148 -2.06 5.94 -5.08
CA VAL A 148 -3.04 6.93 -4.64
C VAL A 148 -2.34 8.21 -4.21
N VAL A 149 -2.77 9.35 -4.76
CA VAL A 149 -2.27 10.66 -4.36
C VAL A 149 -3.29 11.35 -3.47
N TYR A 150 -2.83 11.83 -2.31
CA TYR A 150 -3.64 12.63 -1.39
C TYR A 150 -3.09 14.04 -1.26
N GLU A 151 -3.94 15.05 -1.43
CA GLU A 151 -3.69 16.39 -0.92
C GLU A 151 -3.96 16.42 0.59
N LYS A 152 -2.98 16.89 1.36
CA LYS A 152 -3.16 17.18 2.78
C LYS A 152 -3.68 18.60 2.95
N SER A 153 -4.84 18.76 3.59
CA SER A 153 -5.38 20.08 3.94
C SER A 153 -4.64 20.67 5.14
N TYR A 154 -4.38 21.98 5.11
CA TYR A 154 -3.75 22.71 6.22
C TYR A 154 -4.75 23.15 7.30
N SER A 155 -6.03 23.31 6.95
CA SER A 155 -7.07 23.81 7.85
C SER A 155 -7.77 22.70 8.65
N GLY A 156 -7.28 21.46 8.59
CA GLY A 156 -7.77 20.31 9.36
C GLY A 156 -6.97 19.03 9.10
N ASN A 157 -7.33 17.92 9.73
CA ASN A 157 -6.72 16.59 9.49
C ASN A 157 -7.25 15.89 8.22
N GLY A 158 -7.63 16.69 7.21
CA GLY A 158 -8.33 16.21 6.01
C GLY A 158 -7.37 15.78 4.92
N TYR A 159 -7.65 14.64 4.30
CA TYR A 159 -6.98 14.15 3.11
C TYR A 159 -7.99 14.07 1.96
N LYS A 160 -7.65 14.66 0.81
CA LYS A 160 -8.48 14.61 -0.41
C LYS A 160 -7.70 13.90 -1.50
N VAL A 161 -8.32 12.95 -2.21
CA VAL A 161 -7.68 12.30 -3.35
C VAL A 161 -7.45 13.32 -4.47
N LEU A 162 -6.27 13.26 -5.08
CA LEU A 162 -5.90 13.99 -6.29
C LEU A 162 -5.58 13.00 -7.41
N PRO A 163 -5.87 13.35 -8.68
CA PRO A 163 -5.26 12.65 -9.80
C PRO A 163 -3.74 12.86 -9.80
N LEU A 164 -2.98 11.82 -10.15
CA LEU A 164 -1.51 11.88 -10.25
C LEU A 164 -1.03 13.02 -11.17
N SER A 165 -1.78 13.32 -12.23
CA SER A 165 -1.48 14.41 -13.16
C SER A 165 -1.41 15.80 -12.54
N GLU A 166 -2.06 16.04 -11.39
CA GLU A 166 -2.02 17.35 -10.71
C GLU A 166 -0.66 17.65 -10.05
N ILE A 167 0.12 16.61 -9.76
CA ILE A 167 1.41 16.73 -9.08
C ILE A 167 2.61 16.54 -10.01
N ILE A 168 2.41 15.94 -11.19
CA ILE A 168 3.45 15.81 -12.22
C ILE A 168 3.80 17.20 -12.74
N ASN A 169 5.10 17.53 -12.81
CA ASN A 169 5.62 18.83 -13.25
C ASN A 169 5.03 20.04 -12.50
N SER A 170 4.56 19.85 -11.27
CA SER A 170 3.91 20.90 -10.47
C SER A 170 4.83 21.40 -9.36
N ASP A 171 5.15 22.68 -9.37
CA ASP A 171 5.91 23.33 -8.31
C ASP A 171 5.06 23.73 -7.10
N ASN A 172 3.73 23.52 -7.16
CA ASN A 172 2.80 23.95 -6.12
C ASN A 172 2.82 23.06 -4.87
N TYR A 173 3.47 21.90 -4.94
CA TYR A 173 3.42 20.89 -3.88
C TYR A 173 4.80 20.50 -3.38
N THR A 174 4.88 20.26 -2.06
CA THR A 174 5.91 19.42 -1.45
C THR A 174 5.37 18.00 -1.35
N LEU A 175 6.13 17.04 -1.88
CA LEU A 175 5.70 15.65 -1.99
C LEU A 175 6.39 14.78 -0.93
N THR A 176 5.66 13.81 -0.41
CA THR A 176 6.19 12.71 0.40
C THR A 176 5.59 11.41 -0.13
N ALA A 177 6.41 10.38 -0.31
CA ALA A 177 5.98 9.09 -0.87
C ALA A 177 6.16 7.96 0.14
N TYR A 178 5.31 6.95 0.01
CA TYR A 178 5.25 5.80 0.91
C TYR A 178 5.15 4.50 0.12
N TYR A 179 5.96 3.52 0.52
CA TYR A 179 6.04 2.19 -0.09
C TYR A 179 5.70 1.10 0.93
N ASP A 180 5.23 -0.03 0.42
CA ASP A 180 4.84 -1.20 1.22
C ASP A 180 6.03 -2.03 1.68
N LYS A 181 7.03 -2.20 0.83
CA LYS A 181 8.30 -2.88 1.11
C LYS A 181 9.37 -2.49 0.09
N ALA A 182 10.61 -2.94 0.32
CA ALA A 182 11.70 -2.70 -0.63
C ALA A 182 11.36 -3.28 -2.01
N GLU A 183 11.79 -2.59 -3.07
CA GLU A 183 11.52 -2.97 -4.47
C GLU A 183 12.07 -4.36 -4.82
N VAL A 184 13.24 -4.71 -4.30
CA VAL A 184 13.82 -6.06 -4.44
C VAL A 184 12.94 -7.18 -3.85
N ASN A 185 11.98 -6.82 -2.99
CA ASN A 185 10.99 -7.72 -2.40
C ASN A 185 9.59 -7.49 -3.01
N GLY A 186 9.50 -6.92 -4.21
CA GLY A 186 8.26 -6.70 -4.97
C GLY A 186 7.54 -5.38 -4.69
N GLY A 187 8.04 -4.57 -3.77
CA GLY A 187 7.38 -3.34 -3.34
C GLY A 187 7.39 -2.20 -4.34
N ARG A 188 6.45 -1.27 -4.16
CA ARG A 188 6.24 -0.09 -5.01
C ARG A 188 5.83 1.11 -4.16
N ILE A 189 5.94 2.32 -4.70
CA ILE A 189 5.26 3.47 -4.11
C ILE A 189 3.75 3.25 -4.24
N ARG A 190 3.06 3.25 -3.10
CA ARG A 190 1.61 3.01 -3.01
C ARG A 190 0.85 4.31 -2.79
N ILE A 191 1.46 5.24 -2.04
CA ILE A 191 0.83 6.49 -1.66
C ILE A 191 1.79 7.65 -1.84
N ILE A 192 1.27 8.76 -2.34
CA ILE A 192 1.95 10.06 -2.37
C ILE A 192 1.09 11.06 -1.63
N ILE A 193 1.68 11.77 -0.67
CA ILE A 193 1.06 12.90 0.01
C ILE A 193 1.62 14.17 -0.60
N ALA A 194 0.73 14.97 -1.17
CA ALA A 194 1.00 16.29 -1.70
C ALA A 194 0.56 17.35 -0.68
N THR A 195 1.48 18.21 -0.30
CA THR A 195 1.23 19.31 0.64
C THR A 195 1.51 20.62 -0.08
N LYS A 196 0.51 21.51 -0.18
CA LYS A 196 0.68 22.81 -0.89
C LYS A 196 1.83 23.62 -0.29
N LYS A 197 2.63 24.29 -1.11
CA LYS A 197 3.66 25.22 -0.64
C LYS A 197 3.07 26.55 -0.20
#